data_AF-A0A535YWL6-F1
#
_entry.id   AF-A0A535YWL6-F1
#
_cell.length_a   1.000
_cell.length_b   1.000
_cell.length_c   1.000
_cell.angle_alpha   90.00
_cell.angle_beta   90.00
_cell.angle_gamma   90.00
#
_symmetry.space_group_name_H-M   'P 1'
#
loop_
_entity.id
_entity.type
_entity.pdbx_description
1 polymer ?
#
loop_
_entity_poly.entity_id
_entity_poly.type
_entity_poly.pdbx_seq_one_letter_code
_entity_poly.pdbx_strand_id
1 'polypeptide(L)'
;MHLFLPIVAHAFGKRYDLPVPLALFVFGGAAVVFASFLLVLPTAVAATAEGPARRDRIPLRRPAGVGMAIAIAIVAALVVAGWTGSQEVAENIVPTAFWLLIWIAVPISCGLLGD
;
A
#
# COMPACT_ATOMS: atom_id res chain seq x y z
N MET A 1 -15.02 29.95 13.11
CA MET A 1 -14.06 30.37 12.06
C MET A 1 -13.02 29.27 11.94
N HIS A 2 -13.29 28.26 11.12
CA HIS A 2 -12.31 27.19 10.87
C HIS A 2 -11.32 27.72 9.83
N LEU A 3 -10.07 27.88 10.23
CA LEU A 3 -8.96 28.18 9.33
C LEU A 3 -8.80 27.01 8.35
N PHE A 4 -9.32 27.16 7.14
CA PHE A 4 -8.96 26.33 6.01
C PHE A 4 -7.57 26.77 5.55
N LEU A 5 -6.53 26.03 5.93
CA LEU A 5 -5.25 26.08 5.23
C LEU A 5 -5.38 25.16 4.00
N PRO A 6 -5.51 25.69 2.78
CA PRO A 6 -5.43 24.85 1.60
C PRO A 6 -4.03 24.22 1.56
N ILE A 7 -3.95 22.91 1.50
CA ILE A 7 -2.69 22.19 1.33
C ILE A 7 -2.32 22.30 -0.16
N VAL A 8 -1.50 23.29 -0.51
CA VAL A 8 -1.19 23.71 -1.90
C VAL A 8 -0.27 22.72 -2.65
N ALA A 9 0.11 21.60 -2.05
CA ALA A 9 1.13 20.68 -2.58
C ALA A 9 0.62 19.30 -3.04
N HIS A 10 -0.67 19.15 -3.39
CA HIS A 10 -1.19 17.92 -4.00
C HIS A 10 -1.32 18.04 -5.52
N ALA A 11 -0.50 17.28 -6.24
CA ALA A 11 -0.25 17.41 -7.68
C ALA A 11 -1.24 16.65 -8.60
N PHE A 12 -2.45 16.34 -8.14
CA PHE A 12 -3.39 15.52 -8.94
C PHE A 12 -4.67 16.28 -9.26
N GLY A 13 -4.56 17.38 -10.02
CA GLY A 13 -5.73 18.15 -10.47
C GLY A 13 -6.39 17.57 -11.72
N LYS A 14 -7.33 16.63 -11.56
CA LYS A 14 -8.54 16.34 -12.40
C LYS A 14 -8.98 14.87 -12.35
N ARG A 15 -10.28 14.69 -12.62
CA ARG A 15 -11.10 13.48 -12.48
C ARG A 15 -10.58 12.25 -13.23
N TYR A 16 -10.89 11.09 -12.65
CA TYR A 16 -10.89 9.79 -13.31
C TYR A 16 -11.76 9.85 -14.58
N ASP A 17 -11.15 10.04 -15.75
CA ASP A 17 -11.79 9.91 -17.06
C ASP A 17 -11.72 8.45 -17.54
N LEU A 18 -12.10 7.50 -16.68
CA LEU A 18 -12.19 6.10 -17.08
C LEU A 18 -13.33 5.96 -18.11
N PRO A 19 -13.10 5.29 -19.25
CA PRO A 19 -14.16 5.01 -20.23
C PRO A 19 -15.20 4.02 -19.68
N VAL A 20 -14.97 3.44 -18.50
CA VAL A 20 -15.80 2.43 -17.84
C VAL A 20 -16.23 2.91 -16.43
N PRO A 21 -17.43 2.51 -15.95
CA PRO A 21 -17.88 2.80 -14.59
C PRO A 21 -16.85 2.40 -13.52
N LEU A 22 -16.67 3.25 -12.51
CA LEU A 22 -15.70 3.05 -11.42
C LEU A 22 -15.83 1.68 -10.74
N ALA A 23 -17.06 1.24 -10.46
CA ALA A 23 -17.31 -0.05 -9.83
C ALA A 23 -16.78 -1.22 -10.67
N LEU A 24 -16.99 -1.19 -12.00
CA LEU A 24 -16.48 -2.23 -12.90
C LEU A 24 -14.95 -2.23 -12.93
N PHE A 25 -14.33 -1.06 -12.93
CA PHE A 25 -12.88 -0.94 -12.85
C PHE A 25 -12.32 -1.54 -11.55
N VAL A 26 -12.88 -1.17 -10.40
CA VAL A 26 -12.41 -1.62 -9.08
C VAL A 26 -12.64 -3.12 -8.88
N PHE A 27 -13.88 -3.60 -9.08
CA PHE A 27 -14.19 -5.01 -8.87
C PHE A 27 -13.57 -5.91 -9.93
N GLY A 28 -13.49 -5.44 -11.19
CA GLY A 28 -12.81 -6.16 -12.26
C GLY A 28 -11.32 -6.33 -11.98
N GLY A 29 -10.63 -5.26 -11.58
CA GLY A 29 -9.23 -5.32 -11.17
C GLY A 29 -9.01 -6.26 -9.98
N ALA A 30 -9.82 -6.14 -8.94
CA ALA A 30 -9.75 -7.02 -7.76
C ALA A 30 -9.98 -8.50 -8.14
N ALA A 31 -10.95 -8.79 -8.99
CA ALA A 31 -11.25 -10.14 -9.46
C ALA A 31 -10.10 -10.73 -10.29
N VAL A 32 -9.50 -9.96 -11.20
CA VAL A 32 -8.36 -10.43 -12.02
C VAL A 32 -7.14 -10.72 -11.16
N VAL A 33 -6.82 -9.85 -10.21
CA VAL A 33 -5.72 -10.07 -9.25
C VAL A 33 -6.00 -11.31 -8.41
N PHE A 34 -7.20 -11.47 -7.87
CA PHE A 34 -7.56 -12.66 -7.10
C PHE A 34 -7.46 -13.94 -7.94
N ALA A 35 -7.98 -13.92 -9.15
CA ALA A 35 -7.92 -15.05 -10.07
C ALA A 35 -6.47 -15.42 -10.46
N SER A 36 -5.57 -14.44 -10.63
CA SER A 36 -4.17 -14.74 -10.96
C SER A 36 -3.48 -15.52 -9.83
N PHE A 37 -3.75 -15.20 -8.57
CA PHE A 37 -3.28 -16.01 -7.44
C PHE A 37 -3.88 -17.43 -7.49
N LEU A 38 -5.18 -17.57 -7.75
CA LEU A 38 -5.81 -18.89 -7.87
C LEU A 38 -5.19 -19.76 -8.98
N LEU A 39 -4.80 -19.15 -10.09
CA LEU A 39 -4.12 -19.83 -11.20
C LEU A 39 -2.70 -20.27 -10.82
N VAL A 40 -2.00 -19.51 -9.97
CA VAL A 40 -0.64 -19.82 -9.51
C VAL A 40 -0.64 -20.82 -8.34
N LEU A 41 -1.66 -20.82 -7.48
CA LEU A 41 -1.76 -21.74 -6.32
C LEU A 41 -1.43 -23.21 -6.61
N PRO A 42 -1.93 -23.85 -7.70
CA PRO A 42 -1.63 -25.25 -7.97
C PRO A 42 -0.24 -25.49 -8.59
N THR A 43 0.50 -24.43 -8.94
CA THR A 43 1.85 -24.58 -9.50
C THR A 43 2.81 -24.99 -8.40
N ALA A 44 3.22 -26.27 -8.43
CA ALA A 44 4.27 -26.75 -7.56
C ALA A 44 5.59 -26.11 -7.99
N VAL A 45 6.17 -25.28 -7.13
CA VAL A 45 7.56 -24.86 -7.29
C VAL A 45 8.41 -26.10 -7.03
N ALA A 46 9.02 -26.65 -8.08
CA ALA A 46 9.99 -27.73 -7.92
C ALA A 46 11.07 -27.22 -6.97
N ALA A 47 11.25 -27.90 -5.83
CA ALA A 47 12.31 -27.55 -4.90
C ALA A 47 13.64 -27.73 -5.65
N THR A 48 14.28 -26.63 -6.03
CA THR A 48 15.63 -26.64 -6.56
C THR A 48 16.52 -27.21 -5.47
N ALA A 49 16.98 -28.45 -5.66
CA ALA A 49 17.79 -29.21 -4.73
C ALA A 49 19.26 -28.74 -4.70
N GLU A 50 19.51 -27.44 -4.88
CA GLU A 50 20.86 -26.85 -4.87
C GLU A 50 20.97 -25.80 -3.77
N GLY A 51 21.34 -26.27 -2.57
CA GLY A 51 21.69 -25.44 -1.42
C GLY A 51 21.24 -26.08 -0.11
N PRO A 52 21.99 -25.93 1.00
CA PRO A 52 21.52 -26.40 2.30
C PRO A 52 20.13 -25.80 2.51
N ALA A 53 19.16 -26.63 2.90
CA ALA A 53 17.80 -26.21 3.19
C ALA A 53 17.85 -25.10 4.24
N ARG A 54 18.01 -23.85 3.78
CA ARG A 54 18.00 -22.65 4.60
C ARG A 54 16.56 -22.55 5.00
N ARG A 55 16.24 -23.24 6.09
CA ARG A 55 14.94 -23.22 6.72
C ARG A 55 14.65 -21.74 6.87
N ASP A 56 13.68 -21.26 6.10
CA ASP A 56 13.33 -19.85 6.00
C ASP A 56 12.71 -19.44 7.33
N ARG A 57 13.58 -19.28 8.31
CA ARG A 57 13.24 -18.89 9.66
C ARG A 57 13.19 -17.40 9.60
N ILE A 58 12.02 -16.86 9.31
CA ILE A 58 11.71 -15.46 9.53
C ILE A 58 11.78 -15.27 11.05
N PRO A 59 12.84 -14.66 11.62
CA PRO A 59 12.82 -14.37 13.03
C PRO A 59 11.68 -13.36 13.24
N LEU A 60 10.67 -13.75 14.00
CA LEU A 60 9.60 -12.83 14.41
C LEU A 60 10.22 -11.78 15.33
N ARG A 61 10.84 -10.76 14.73
CA ARG A 61 11.29 -9.57 15.47
C ARG A 61 10.03 -8.84 15.85
N ARG A 62 9.65 -8.92 17.12
CA ARG A 62 8.52 -8.16 17.65
C ARG A 62 8.81 -6.68 17.39
N PRO A 63 7.99 -5.98 16.58
CA PRO A 63 8.12 -4.54 16.46
C PRO A 63 7.82 -3.93 17.83
N ALA A 64 8.88 -3.57 18.55
CA ALA A 64 8.81 -3.04 19.91
C ALA A 64 9.51 -1.69 19.94
N GLY A 65 8.92 -0.73 20.66
CA GLY A 65 9.50 0.58 20.89
C GLY A 65 8.93 1.68 19.98
N VAL A 66 9.72 2.74 19.83
CA VAL A 66 9.31 4.03 19.25
C VAL A 66 8.84 3.91 17.80
N GLY A 67 9.48 3.06 16.99
CA GLY A 67 9.10 2.85 15.58
C GLY A 67 7.67 2.32 15.41
N MET A 68 7.23 1.43 16.30
CA MET A 68 5.85 0.92 16.28
C MET A 68 4.84 2.00 16.65
N ALA A 69 5.14 2.80 17.68
CA ALA A 69 4.29 3.92 18.07
C ALA A 69 4.16 4.96 16.94
N ILE A 70 5.26 5.26 16.25
CA ILE A 70 5.26 6.15 15.06
C ILE A 70 4.41 5.54 13.95
N ALA A 71 4.58 4.26 13.62
CA ALA A 71 3.80 3.60 12.59
C ALA A 71 2.29 3.64 12.89
N ILE A 72 1.89 3.32 14.13
CA ILE A 72 0.50 3.40 14.57
C ILE A 72 -0.02 4.84 14.48
N ALA A 73 0.77 5.83 14.90
CA ALA A 73 0.38 7.24 14.82
C ALA A 73 0.18 7.71 13.37
N ILE A 74 1.08 7.32 12.46
CA ILE A 74 0.95 7.62 11.01
C ILE A 74 -0.32 6.98 10.45
N VAL A 75 -0.55 5.69 10.73
CA VAL A 75 -1.76 4.99 10.25
C VAL A 75 -3.02 5.63 10.82
N ALA A 76 -3.05 5.94 12.12
CA ALA A 76 -4.19 6.61 12.74
C ALA A 76 -4.45 7.99 12.12
N ALA A 77 -3.40 8.77 11.86
CA ALA A 77 -3.52 10.06 11.19
C ALA A 77 -4.08 9.92 9.76
N LEU A 78 -3.65 8.91 9.00
CA LEU A 78 -4.18 8.63 7.66
C LEU A 78 -5.64 8.17 7.71
N VAL A 79 -6.03 7.35 8.69
CA VAL A 79 -7.44 6.94 8.87
C VAL A 79 -8.32 8.14 9.17
N VAL A 80 -7.88 9.02 10.09
CA VAL A 80 -8.61 10.26 10.40
C VAL A 80 -8.70 11.16 9.16
N ALA A 81 -7.58 11.37 8.44
CA ALA A 81 -7.56 12.16 7.22
C ALA A 81 -8.46 11.58 6.12
N GLY A 82 -8.54 10.26 5.98
CA GLY A 82 -9.44 9.59 5.05
C GLY A 82 -10.91 9.77 5.41
N TRP A 83 -11.23 9.68 6.71
CA TRP A 83 -12.60 9.77 7.21
C TRP A 83 -13.15 11.20 7.22
N THR A 84 -12.34 12.18 7.66
CA THR A 84 -12.78 13.57 7.82
C THR A 84 -12.37 14.48 6.66
N GLY A 85 -11.44 14.04 5.80
CA GLY A 85 -10.93 14.82 4.68
C GLY A 85 -11.82 14.75 3.43
N SER A 86 -11.36 15.41 2.35
CA SER A 86 -12.04 15.42 1.06
C SER A 86 -12.14 14.00 0.51
N GLN A 87 -13.31 13.62 -0.01
CA GLN A 87 -13.51 12.33 -0.68
C GLN A 87 -13.12 12.39 -2.17
N GLU A 88 -12.78 13.58 -2.66
CA GLU A 88 -12.13 13.75 -3.95
C GLU A 88 -10.67 13.28 -3.85
N VAL A 89 -10.32 12.26 -4.62
CA VAL A 89 -9.00 11.58 -4.59
C VAL A 89 -7.84 12.58 -4.73
N ALA A 90 -8.04 13.61 -5.55
CA ALA A 90 -7.08 14.70 -5.82
C ALA A 90 -6.70 15.51 -4.57
N GLU A 91 -7.66 15.70 -3.66
CA GLU A 91 -7.56 16.58 -2.51
C GLU A 91 -7.28 15.82 -1.21
N ASN A 92 -7.36 14.48 -1.27
CA ASN A 92 -7.07 13.62 -0.13
C ASN A 92 -5.58 13.24 -0.12
N ILE A 93 -4.93 13.36 1.04
CA ILE A 93 -3.54 12.94 1.24
C ILE A 93 -3.39 11.40 1.25
N VAL A 94 -4.44 10.66 1.62
CA VAL A 94 -4.36 9.21 1.83
C VAL A 94 -3.90 8.45 0.58
N PRO A 95 -4.46 8.68 -0.63
CA PRO A 95 -3.97 8.05 -1.84
C PRO A 95 -2.49 8.32 -2.09
N THR A 96 -2.05 9.58 -2.02
CA THR A 96 -0.65 9.97 -2.24
C THR A 96 0.28 9.31 -1.23
N ALA A 97 -0.06 9.38 0.06
CA ALA A 97 0.72 8.76 1.13
C ALA A 97 0.82 7.25 0.95
N PHE A 98 -0.27 6.57 0.58
CA PHE A 98 -0.26 5.14 0.30
C PHE A 98 0.71 4.78 -0.82
N TRP A 99 0.63 5.47 -1.97
CA TRP A 99 1.51 5.19 -3.11
C TRP A 99 2.98 5.49 -2.79
N LEU A 100 3.28 6.62 -2.15
CA LEU A 100 4.67 6.95 -1.84
C LEU A 100 5.26 6.05 -0.75
N LEU A 101 4.51 5.74 0.31
CA LEU A 101 5.03 4.93 1.42
C LEU A 101 5.09 3.46 1.04
N ILE A 102 4.00 2.90 0.50
CA ILE A 102 3.91 1.45 0.27
C ILE A 102 4.58 1.06 -1.05
N TRP A 103 4.38 1.81 -2.12
CA TRP A 103 4.90 1.40 -3.44
C TRP A 103 6.31 1.90 -3.74
N ILE A 104 6.76 2.97 -3.08
CA ILE A 104 8.11 3.51 -3.30
C ILE A 104 9.00 3.25 -2.09
N ALA A 105 8.64 3.75 -0.91
CA ALA A 105 9.53 3.70 0.24
C ALA A 105 9.81 2.27 0.73
N VAL A 106 8.78 1.40 0.79
CA VAL A 106 8.96 0.01 1.23
C VAL A 106 9.89 -0.78 0.29
N PRO A 107 9.66 -0.87 -1.04
CA PRO A 107 10.59 -1.60 -1.92
C PRO A 107 12.02 -1.06 -1.90
N ILE A 108 12.19 0.26 -1.86
CA ILE A 108 13.51 0.87 -1.72
C ILE A 108 14.15 0.45 -0.40
N SER A 109 13.40 0.44 0.69
CA SER A 109 13.92 0.01 2.00
C SER A 109 14.35 -1.46 2.00
N CYS A 110 13.62 -2.36 1.34
CA CYS A 110 14.03 -3.76 1.17
C CYS A 110 15.34 -3.87 0.37
N GLY A 111 15.47 -3.08 -0.71
CA GLY A 111 16.71 -3.02 -1.49
C GLY A 111 17.91 -2.47 -0.72
N LEU A 112 17.69 -1.50 0.18
CA LEU A 112 18.76 -0.86 0.97
C LEU A 112 19.15 -1.67 2.21
N LEU A 113 18.18 -2.23 2.93
CA LEU A 113 18.40 -2.94 4.19
C LEU A 113 18.72 -4.43 3.98
N GLY A 114 18.46 -4.95 2.78
CA GLY A 114 18.38 -6.38 2.54
C GLY A 114 17.06 -6.96 3.04
N ASP A 115 16.69 -8.14 2.53
CA ASP A 115 15.57 -8.94 3.02
C ASP A 115 15.96 -9.71 4.31
#